data_AF-K1TLV5-F1
#
_entry.id   AF-K1TLV5-F1
#
_cell.length_a   1.000
_cell.length_b   1.000
_cell.length_c   1.000
_cell.angle_alpha   90.00
_cell.angle_beta   90.00
_cell.angle_gamma   90.00
#
_symmetry.space_group_name_H-M   'P 1'
#
loop_
_entity.id
_entity.type
_entity.pdbx_description
1 polymer ?
#
loop_
_entity_poly.entity_id
_entity_poly.type
_entity_poly.pdbx_seq_one_letter_code
_entity_poly.pdbx_strand_id
1 'polypeptide(L)' 'MDYKYINQLLDRYWKGETSLEEEEILRAFFSQDELPAELKPYQALFSYEMGEAKQEALGDDFDQKMMAMIEDEYTK' A
#
# COMPACT_ATOMS: atom_id res chain seq x y z
N MET A 1 17.62 -8.75 17.60
CA MET A 1 17.15 -7.40 17.24
C MET A 1 15.63 -7.46 17.22
N ASP A 2 14.96 -6.64 18.02
CA ASP A 2 13.51 -6.72 18.20
C ASP A 2 12.78 -6.02 17.04
N TYR A 3 12.31 -6.78 16.06
CA TYR A 3 11.40 -6.31 15.00
C TYR A 3 9.96 -6.11 15.51
N LYS A 4 9.78 -5.83 16.81
CA LYS A 4 8.48 -5.71 17.48
C LYS A 4 7.57 -4.69 16.81
N TYR A 5 8.14 -3.56 16.38
CA TYR A 5 7.37 -2.51 15.72
C TYR A 5 6.86 -2.95 14.34
N ILE A 6 7.69 -3.60 13.52
CA ILE A 6 7.28 -4.16 12.22
C ILE A 6 6.22 -5.25 12.40
N ASN A 7 6.36 -6.11 13.41
CA ASN A 7 5.36 -7.14 13.71
C ASN A 7 4.01 -6.53 14.13
N GLN A 8 4.02 -5.44 14.89
CA GLN A 8 2.79 -4.71 15.25
C GLN A 8 2.14 -4.05 14.04
N LEU A 9 2.94 -3.43 13.17
CA LEU A 9 2.44 -2.86 11.92
C LEU A 9 1.86 -3.93 11.01
N LEU A 10 2.49 -5.10 10.90
CA LEU A 10 1.94 -6.24 10.16
C LEU A 10 0.60 -6.68 10.73
N ASP A 11 0.46 -6.87 12.04
CA ASP A 11 -0.82 -7.25 12.66
C ASP A 11 -1.94 -6.24 12.34
N ARG A 12 -1.62 -4.94 12.35
CA ARG A 12 -2.55 -3.88 11.95
C ARG A 12 -2.84 -3.88 10.44
N TYR A 13 -1.85 -4.16 9.61
CA TYR A 13 -2.00 -4.27 8.15
C TYR A 13 -2.96 -5.41 7.80
N TRP A 14 -2.83 -6.56 8.46
CA TRP A 14 -3.75 -7.68 8.32
C TRP A 14 -5.19 -7.36 8.74
N LYS A 15 -5.36 -6.40 9.65
CA LYS A 15 -6.68 -5.89 10.08
C LYS A 15 -7.22 -4.76 9.20
N GLY A 16 -6.41 -4.24 8.25
CA GLY A 16 -6.76 -3.06 7.46
C GLY A 16 -6.80 -1.78 8.29
N GLU A 17 -6.05 -1.72 9.39
CA GLU A 17 -6.00 -0.57 10.32
C GLU A 17 -4.73 0.27 10.13
N THR A 18 -3.95 0.03 9.08
CA THR A 18 -2.74 0.80 8.76
C THR A 18 -3.07 2.10 8.05
N SER A 19 -2.29 3.14 8.34
CA SER A 19 -2.26 4.36 7.53
C SER A 19 -1.30 4.21 6.34
N LEU A 20 -1.42 5.11 5.36
CA LEU A 20 -0.49 5.19 4.24
C LEU A 20 0.97 5.37 4.69
N GLU A 21 1.21 6.16 5.75
CA GLU A 21 2.54 6.36 6.32
C GLU A 21 3.10 5.06 6.93
N GLU A 22 2.25 4.28 7.61
CA GLU A 22 2.62 2.99 8.20
C GLU A 22 2.96 1.95 7.11
N GLU A 23 2.22 1.97 6.00
CA GLU A 23 2.49 1.14 4.83
C GLU A 23 3.79 1.55 4.12
N GLU A 24 4.09 2.85 4.02
CA GLU A 24 5.39 3.30 3.51
C GLU A 24 6.55 2.80 4.37
N ILE A 25 6.40 2.77 5.70
CA ILE A 25 7.41 2.20 6.60
C ILE A 25 7.59 0.70 6.33
N LEU A 26 6.49 -0.07 6.19
CA LEU A 26 6.56 -1.49 5.84
C LEU A 26 7.27 -1.68 4.51
N ARG A 27 6.89 -0.94 3.46
CA ARG A 27 7.53 -1.00 2.14
C ARG A 27 9.03 -0.65 2.21
N ALA A 28 9.40 0.42 2.92
CA ALA A 28 10.79 0.81 3.08
C ALA A 28 11.61 -0.23 3.86
N PHE A 29 11.00 -0.89 4.85
CA PHE A 29 11.63 -1.97 5.61
C PHE A 29 11.84 -3.22 4.72
N PHE A 30 10.80 -3.64 4.00
CA PHE A 30 10.85 -4.82 3.12
C PHE A 30 11.67 -4.60 1.84
N SER A 31 11.96 -3.35 1.48
CA SER A 31 12.89 -2.99 0.40
C SER A 31 14.36 -3.25 0.76
N GLN A 32 14.69 -3.59 2.01
CA GLN A 32 16.05 -3.91 2.42
C GLN A 32 16.38 -5.39 2.09
N ASP A 33 17.61 -5.67 1.67
CA ASP A 33 18.09 -7.03 1.40
C ASP A 33 18.25 -7.86 2.69
N GLU A 34 18.51 -7.21 3.83
CA GLU A 34 18.77 -7.87 5.11
C GLU A 34 17.50 -7.97 5.98
N LEU A 35 16.65 -8.94 5.66
CA LEU A 35 15.47 -9.26 6.45
C LEU A 35 15.67 -10.54 7.28
N PRO A 36 15.12 -10.60 8.50
CA PRO A 36 15.11 -11.82 9.31
C PRO A 36 14.31 -12.92 8.60
N ALA A 37 14.71 -14.17 8.81
CA ALA A 37 14.11 -15.33 8.14
C ALA A 37 12.58 -15.44 8.34
N GLU A 38 12.08 -14.98 9.49
CA GLU A 38 10.65 -14.95 9.82
C GLU A 38 9.86 -13.93 8.99
N LEU A 39 10.51 -12.86 8.52
CA LEU A 39 9.87 -11.78 7.76
C LEU A 39 10.14 -11.85 6.25
N LYS A 40 11.18 -12.57 5.82
CA LYS A 40 11.43 -12.86 4.40
C LYS A 40 10.21 -13.32 3.59
N PRO A 41 9.31 -14.21 4.08
CA PRO A 41 8.14 -14.58 3.29
C PRO A 41 7.16 -13.41 3.05
N TYR A 42 7.12 -12.41 3.94
CA TYR A 42 6.28 -11.24 3.77
C TYR A 42 6.88 -10.21 2.79
N GLN A 43 8.18 -10.26 2.51
CA GLN A 43 8.85 -9.37 1.57
C GLN A 43 8.18 -9.37 0.19
N ALA A 44 7.75 -10.54 -0.29
CA ALA A 44 7.08 -10.68 -1.58
C ALA A 44 5.76 -9.90 -1.65
N LEU A 45 5.05 -9.74 -0.51
CA LEU A 45 3.80 -8.98 -0.45
C LEU A 45 4.04 -7.50 -0.74
N PHE A 46 5.08 -6.92 -0.13
CA PHE A 46 5.40 -5.50 -0.26
C PHE A 46 6.25 -5.16 -1.48
N SER A 47 6.97 -6.15 -2.05
CA SER A 47 7.78 -5.97 -3.26
C SER A 47 6.92 -5.75 -4.51
N TYR A 48 5.75 -6.40 -4.58
CA TYR A 48 4.85 -6.31 -5.72
C TYR A 48 4.19 -4.92 -5.82
N GLU A 49 3.70 -4.40 -4.69
CA GLU A 49 3.15 -3.03 -4.63
C GLU A 49 4.17 -1.97 -5.05
N MET A 50 5.45 -2.18 -4.76
CA MET A 50 6.49 -1.19 -5.05
C MET A 50 6.80 -1.06 -6.55
N GLY A 51 6.62 -2.14 -7.31
CA GLY A 51 6.89 -2.20 -8.75
C GLY A 51 5.71 -1.74 -9.62
N GLU A 52 4.50 -2.22 -9.35
CA GLU A 52 3.34 -2.02 -10.24
C GLU A 52 2.34 -0.96 -9.76
N ALA A 53 2.19 -0.71 -8.45
CA ALA A 53 1.19 0.25 -7.95
C ALA A 53 1.46 1.70 -8.39
N LYS A 54 2.71 2.02 -8.77
CA LYS A 54 3.06 3.32 -9.38
C LYS A 54 2.72 3.42 -10.87
N GLN A 55 2.50 2.30 -11.54
CA GLN A 55 2.26 2.25 -12.99
C GLN A 55 0.80 1.95 -13.35
N GLU A 56 0.02 1.39 -12.43
CA GLU A 56 -1.41 1.11 -12.63
C GLU A 56 -2.32 2.20 -12.04
N ALA A 57 -1.93 3.46 -12.20
CA ALA A 57 -2.89 4.55 -12.01
C ALA A 57 -3.93 4.47 -13.13
N LEU A 58 -5.21 4.58 -12.78
CA LEU A 58 -6.27 4.78 -13.76
C LEU A 58 -5.93 6.07 -14.53
N GLY A 59 -5.89 5.99 -15.86
CA GLY A 59 -5.52 7.14 -16.68
C GLY A 59 -6.51 8.29 -16.55
N ASP A 60 -6.10 9.50 -16.91
CA ASP A 60 -6.89 10.74 -16.76
C ASP A 60 -8.35 10.63 -17.27
N ASP A 61 -8.62 9.80 -18.29
CA ASP A 61 -9.97 9.55 -18.82
C ASP A 61 -10.94 8.96 -17.78
N PHE A 62 -10.43 8.15 -16.84
CA PHE A 62 -11.22 7.61 -15.73
C PHE A 62 -11.62 8.71 -14.75
N ASP A 63 -10.68 9.57 -14.36
CA ASP A 63 -10.94 10.71 -13.46
C ASP A 63 -11.95 11.67 -14.08
N GLN A 64 -11.82 11.96 -15.38
CA GLN A 64 -12.77 12.80 -16.11
C GLN A 64 -14.19 12.21 -16.11
N LYS A 65 -14.34 10.89 -16.30
CA LYS A 65 -15.64 10.21 -16.25
C LYS A 65 -16.26 10.20 -14.86
N MET A 66 -15.44 9.98 -13.81
CA MET A 66 -15.92 10.04 -12.42
C MET A 66 -16.43 11.44 -12.09
N MET A 67 -15.67 12.48 -12.43
CA MET A 67 -16.06 13.88 -12.16
C MET A 67 -17.36 14.24 -12.88
N ALA A 68 -17.54 13.83 -14.15
CA ALA A 68 -18.77 14.07 -14.89
C ALA A 68 -19.99 13.34 -14.30
N MET A 69 -19.82 12.12 -13.78
CA MET A 69 -20.91 11.40 -13.10
C MET A 69 -21.31 12.07 -11.78
N ILE A 70 -20.35 12.58 -11.01
CA ILE A 70 -20.63 13.29 -9.76
C ILE A 70 -21.34 14.63 -10.05
N GLU A 71 -20.95 15.36 -11.10
CA GLU A 71 -21.60 16.63 -11.47
C GLU A 71 -23.06 16.46 -11.95
N ASP A 72 -23.39 15.38 -12.67
CA ASP A 72 -24.77 15.10 -13.13
C ASP A 72 -25.72 14.82 -11.94
N GLU A 73 -25.20 14.27 -10.84
CA GLU A 73 -25.98 13.94 -9.64
C GLU A 73 -26.35 15.17 -8.81
N TYR A 74 -25.56 16.25 -8.88
CA TYR A 74 -25.84 17.52 -8.18
C TYR A 74 -26.66 18.53 -9.01
N THR A 75 -26.86 18.27 -10.31
CA THR A 75 -27.56 19.19 -11.22
C THR A 75 -29.00 18.77 -11.57
N LYS A 76 -29.52 17.72 -10.92
CA LYS A 76 -30.94 17.31 -11.01
C LYS A 76 -31.76 17.70 -9.77
#